data_AF-J0UZ90-F1
#
_entry.id   AF-J0UZ90-F1
#
_cell.length_a   1.000
_cell.length_b   1.000
_cell.length_c   1.000
_cell.angle_alpha   90.00
_cell.angle_beta   90.00
_cell.angle_gamma   90.00
#
_symmetry.space_group_name_H-M   'P 1'
#
loop_
_entity.id
_entity.type
_entity.pdbx_description
1 polymer ?
#
loop_
_entity_poly.entity_id
_entity_poly.type
_entity_poly.pdbx_seq_one_letter_code
_entity_poly.pdbx_strand_id
1 'polypeptide(L)'
;MDFIIKDPKFKKEFFETGKKGNEISEKKRIEEEKAEKERIKIEKHQEIIEENLPEINLTEKDFLDKVPKITEVKNTSIKIDYKEPMKFIEEEKKIQHNDENIEYFTTEASGDLEDTVFDIKDSVIDLETNVFDIKDEVLKISEEQKNIKDKIENSEIKNEIYNLDLTVSEIKNSVLKIAKRQEFVLDILSRVEKLERGFESKFVKPKNQVNINSTETNILRKNIEIFNSKLLIIDSNSSNIEVQNFLKILEKISEGINTNYFYIFSTTSSPIQDALNYIKRFENRVNCKSDFHELQYILQTIENISLDQFEFKRYFKYADFVFERKIILNSVILLNESITKYILDSIKAFSREVGEKIDEAEKKDKEHKISMGFKNFFIREFPESEEDKKYDKNLIEVFGKDFLNSISIKLQKIHTTAKYRGDGEFFKKLSHIAKKIRHLRNNMSHGNMQQSLSHILKDYSNSLKEYEFICLQKDILQIKKNSKKSNP
;
A
#
# COMPACT_ATOMS: atom_id res chain seq x y z
N MET A 1 45.53 18.69 -40.17
CA MET A 1 45.39 17.94 -38.89
C MET A 1 45.72 16.49 -39.21
N ASP A 2 46.98 16.21 -39.54
CA ASP A 2 47.41 14.91 -40.07
C ASP A 2 48.57 14.33 -39.26
N PHE A 3 48.41 14.28 -37.95
CA PHE A 3 49.30 13.49 -37.10
C PHE A 3 48.48 12.78 -36.03
N ILE A 4 48.87 11.52 -35.76
CA ILE A 4 48.23 10.52 -34.89
C ILE A 4 47.11 9.80 -35.68
N ILE A 5 47.30 8.59 -36.21
CA ILE A 5 47.30 7.30 -35.49
C ILE A 5 48.17 6.29 -36.27
N LYS A 6 49.32 5.89 -35.71
CA LYS A 6 50.11 4.73 -36.18
C LYS A 6 50.33 3.70 -35.06
N ASP A 7 49.45 3.66 -34.06
CA ASP A 7 49.51 2.63 -33.02
C ASP A 7 48.63 1.42 -33.41
N PRO A 8 49.21 0.24 -33.67
CA PRO A 8 48.46 -0.98 -34.01
C PRO A 8 47.53 -1.47 -32.88
N LYS A 9 47.81 -1.13 -31.61
CA LYS A 9 46.94 -1.51 -30.48
C LYS A 9 45.62 -0.75 -30.52
N PHE A 10 45.66 0.54 -30.87
CA PHE A 10 44.47 1.39 -30.91
C PHE A 10 43.50 0.98 -32.02
N LYS A 11 44.02 0.51 -33.18
CA LYS A 11 43.18 -0.07 -34.24
C LYS A 11 42.47 -1.33 -33.76
N LYS A 12 43.15 -2.20 -32.99
CA LYS A 12 42.56 -3.46 -32.55
C LYS A 12 41.43 -3.26 -31.53
N GLU A 13 41.61 -2.37 -30.56
CA GLU A 13 40.55 -2.02 -29.60
C GLU A 13 39.34 -1.35 -30.28
N PHE A 14 39.57 -0.45 -31.23
CA PHE A 14 38.47 0.24 -31.94
C PHE A 14 37.60 -0.72 -32.77
N PHE A 15 38.23 -1.70 -33.43
CA PHE A 15 37.51 -2.75 -34.18
C PHE A 15 36.78 -3.75 -33.27
N GLU A 16 37.31 -4.07 -32.09
CA GLU A 16 36.66 -4.95 -31.12
C GLU A 16 35.46 -4.26 -30.43
N THR A 17 35.55 -2.95 -30.15
CA THR A 17 34.40 -2.18 -29.65
C THR A 17 33.30 -1.99 -30.68
N GLY A 18 33.64 -1.85 -31.97
CA GLY A 18 32.68 -1.77 -33.06
C GLY A 18 31.90 -3.08 -33.28
N LYS A 19 32.57 -4.24 -33.15
CA LYS A 19 31.89 -5.55 -33.23
C LYS A 19 30.94 -5.79 -32.07
N LYS A 20 31.34 -5.45 -30.84
CA LYS A 20 30.44 -5.57 -29.66
C LYS A 20 29.23 -4.64 -29.76
N GLY A 21 29.38 -3.44 -30.33
CA GLY A 21 28.26 -2.54 -30.59
C GLY A 21 27.21 -3.13 -31.54
N ASN A 22 27.65 -3.75 -32.64
CA ASN A 22 26.75 -4.38 -33.61
C ASN A 22 26.06 -5.65 -33.08
N GLU A 23 26.73 -6.44 -32.23
CA GLU A 23 26.09 -7.60 -31.60
C GLU A 23 25.03 -7.21 -30.57
N ILE A 24 25.22 -6.10 -29.87
CA ILE A 24 24.23 -5.56 -28.91
C ILE A 24 23.03 -4.97 -29.65
N SER A 25 23.24 -4.27 -30.78
CA SER A 25 22.13 -3.75 -31.58
C SER A 25 21.29 -4.85 -32.20
N GLU A 26 21.92 -5.94 -32.66
CA GLU A 26 21.20 -7.06 -33.27
C GLU A 26 20.36 -7.85 -32.24
N LYS A 27 20.90 -8.09 -31.04
CA LYS A 27 20.14 -8.71 -29.95
C LYS A 27 18.94 -7.89 -29.54
N LYS A 28 19.10 -6.57 -29.45
CA LYS A 28 18.00 -5.65 -29.09
C LYS A 28 16.89 -5.67 -30.16
N ARG A 29 17.26 -5.70 -31.44
CA ARG A 29 16.31 -5.83 -32.56
C ARG A 29 15.50 -7.13 -32.50
N ILE A 30 16.15 -8.25 -32.17
CA ILE A 30 15.50 -9.56 -32.04
C ILE A 30 14.53 -9.58 -30.85
N GLU A 31 14.87 -8.96 -29.72
CA GLU A 31 13.98 -8.84 -28.56
C GLU A 31 12.76 -7.95 -28.86
N GLU A 32 12.95 -6.84 -29.56
CA GLU A 32 11.86 -5.95 -29.99
C GLU A 32 10.90 -6.66 -30.97
N GLU A 33 11.42 -7.41 -31.95
CA GLU A 33 10.59 -8.22 -32.85
C GLU A 33 9.82 -9.33 -32.12
N LYS A 34 10.38 -9.92 -31.06
CA LYS A 34 9.70 -10.94 -30.26
C LYS A 34 8.57 -10.36 -29.41
N ALA A 35 8.79 -9.19 -28.81
CA ALA A 35 7.78 -8.48 -28.02
C ALA A 35 6.59 -8.04 -28.90
N GLU A 36 6.86 -7.56 -30.11
CA GLU A 36 5.79 -7.14 -31.04
C GLU A 36 4.94 -8.34 -31.50
N LYS A 37 5.55 -9.50 -31.76
CA LYS A 37 4.81 -10.74 -32.08
C LYS A 37 3.92 -11.21 -30.92
N GLU A 38 4.36 -11.06 -29.67
CA GLU A 38 3.55 -11.39 -28.50
C GLU A 38 2.36 -10.43 -28.33
N ARG A 39 2.59 -9.12 -28.55
CA ARG A 39 1.53 -8.11 -28.49
C ARG A 39 0.43 -8.38 -29.52
N ILE A 40 0.81 -8.66 -30.78
CA ILE A 40 -0.15 -9.01 -31.84
C ILE A 40 -0.95 -10.27 -31.49
N LYS A 41 -0.32 -11.24 -30.80
CA LYS A 41 -1.01 -12.46 -30.34
C LYS A 41 -2.04 -12.16 -29.26
N ILE A 42 -1.76 -11.24 -28.34
CA ILE A 42 -2.67 -10.81 -27.26
C ILE A 42 -3.85 -10.04 -27.85
N GLU A 43 -3.60 -9.08 -28.75
CA GLU A 43 -4.66 -8.30 -29.41
C GLU A 43 -5.64 -9.21 -30.15
N LYS A 44 -5.14 -10.23 -30.88
CA LYS A 44 -6.01 -11.25 -31.51
C LYS A 44 -6.83 -12.08 -30.53
N HIS A 45 -6.32 -12.37 -29.33
CA HIS A 45 -7.10 -13.10 -28.32
C HIS A 45 -8.19 -12.22 -27.71
N GLN A 46 -7.93 -10.91 -27.56
CA GLN A 46 -8.92 -9.96 -27.08
C GLN A 46 -10.06 -9.79 -28.08
N GLU A 47 -9.74 -9.68 -29.37
CA GLU A 47 -10.73 -9.58 -30.45
C GLU A 47 -11.66 -10.81 -30.49
N ILE A 48 -11.10 -12.02 -30.32
CA ILE A 48 -11.87 -13.27 -30.21
C ILE A 48 -12.77 -13.29 -28.96
N ILE A 49 -12.33 -12.72 -27.84
CA ILE A 49 -13.14 -12.65 -26.61
C ILE A 49 -14.30 -11.68 -26.79
N GLU A 50 -14.05 -10.52 -27.41
CA GLU A 50 -15.07 -9.49 -27.67
C GLU A 50 -16.11 -9.98 -28.69
N GLU A 51 -15.72 -10.74 -29.73
CA GLU A 51 -16.66 -11.32 -30.70
C GLU A 51 -17.53 -12.46 -30.13
N ASN A 52 -17.12 -13.10 -29.03
CA ASN A 52 -17.82 -14.25 -28.45
C ASN A 52 -18.55 -13.95 -27.13
N LEU A 53 -18.57 -12.69 -26.69
CA LEU A 53 -19.34 -12.27 -25.52
C LEU A 53 -20.82 -12.12 -25.90
N PRO A 54 -21.75 -12.90 -25.32
CA PRO A 54 -23.17 -12.67 -25.54
C PRO A 54 -23.57 -11.31 -24.97
N GLU A 55 -24.26 -10.48 -25.78
CA GLU A 55 -24.88 -9.24 -25.32
C GLU A 55 -25.95 -9.56 -24.28
N ILE A 56 -25.57 -9.50 -23.00
CA ILE A 56 -26.49 -9.61 -21.88
C ILE A 56 -27.00 -8.20 -21.57
N ASN A 57 -28.11 -7.80 -22.19
CA ASN A 57 -28.89 -6.63 -21.79
C ASN A 57 -29.68 -6.96 -20.50
N LEU A 58 -29.03 -6.81 -19.35
CA LEU A 58 -29.72 -6.84 -18.05
C LEU A 58 -30.16 -5.43 -17.68
N THR A 59 -31.46 -5.26 -17.45
CA THR A 59 -31.99 -4.00 -16.90
C THR A 59 -31.93 -4.04 -15.38
N GLU A 60 -31.80 -2.87 -14.75
CA GLU A 60 -31.74 -2.70 -13.29
C GLU A 60 -32.95 -3.32 -12.55
N LYS A 61 -34.04 -3.58 -13.28
CA LYS A 61 -35.26 -4.22 -12.79
C LYS A 61 -35.10 -5.74 -12.58
N ASP A 62 -34.24 -6.41 -13.36
CA ASP A 62 -34.04 -7.86 -13.28
C ASP A 62 -33.25 -8.29 -12.03
N PHE A 63 -32.55 -7.36 -11.38
CA PHE A 63 -31.77 -7.59 -10.17
C PHE A 63 -32.60 -7.52 -8.88
N LEU A 64 -33.71 -6.77 -8.87
CA LEU A 64 -34.48 -6.51 -7.65
C LEU A 64 -35.56 -7.57 -7.37
N ASP A 65 -36.00 -8.33 -8.37
CA ASP A 65 -37.07 -9.32 -8.22
C ASP A 65 -36.59 -10.73 -7.77
N LYS A 66 -35.28 -10.95 -7.62
CA LYS A 66 -34.71 -12.27 -7.26
C LYS A 66 -34.01 -12.35 -5.89
N VAL A 67 -34.10 -11.33 -5.05
CA VAL A 67 -33.53 -11.37 -3.69
C VAL A 67 -34.60 -11.87 -2.70
N PRO A 68 -34.43 -13.04 -2.04
CA PRO A 68 -35.35 -13.48 -1.00
C PRO A 68 -35.26 -12.53 0.20
N LYS A 69 -36.40 -11.99 0.64
CA LYS A 69 -36.50 -11.27 1.92
C LYS A 69 -36.31 -12.27 3.07
N ILE A 70 -35.20 -12.15 3.78
CA ILE A 70 -34.97 -12.86 5.04
C ILE A 70 -35.79 -12.15 6.12
N THR A 71 -36.90 -12.75 6.53
CA THR A 71 -37.66 -12.34 7.73
C THR A 71 -37.06 -12.96 8.99
N GLU A 72 -37.07 -12.15 10.05
CA GLU A 72 -36.58 -12.42 11.41
C GLU A 72 -36.91 -13.83 11.93
N VAL A 73 -35.88 -14.56 12.37
CA VAL A 73 -36.05 -15.76 13.21
C VAL A 73 -35.94 -15.33 14.67
N LYS A 74 -37.06 -15.39 15.38
CA LYS A 74 -37.14 -15.19 16.83
C LYS A 74 -36.51 -16.39 17.56
N ASN A 75 -35.57 -16.10 18.45
CA ASN A 75 -35.02 -17.05 19.41
C ASN A 75 -36.12 -17.56 20.35
N THR A 76 -36.46 -18.84 20.28
CA THR A 76 -37.19 -19.56 21.33
C THR A 76 -36.28 -20.65 21.92
N SER A 77 -35.79 -20.37 23.12
CA SER A 77 -35.13 -21.33 23.99
C SER A 77 -36.17 -22.28 24.60
N ILE A 78 -36.11 -23.55 24.25
CA ILE A 78 -36.88 -24.61 24.91
C ILE A 78 -36.10 -25.04 26.14
N LYS A 79 -36.57 -24.65 27.33
CA LYS A 79 -36.18 -25.25 28.61
C LYS A 79 -36.93 -26.57 28.75
N ILE A 80 -36.20 -27.70 28.78
CA ILE A 80 -36.73 -28.98 29.21
C ILE A 80 -36.46 -29.08 30.71
N ASP A 81 -37.54 -29.04 31.49
CA ASP A 81 -37.55 -29.13 32.95
C ASP A 81 -37.55 -30.62 33.33
N TYR A 82 -36.44 -31.12 33.90
CA TYR A 82 -36.39 -32.46 34.48
C TYR A 82 -36.99 -32.40 35.88
N LYS A 83 -38.26 -32.80 36.01
CA LYS A 83 -38.86 -33.08 37.32
C LYS A 83 -38.33 -34.39 37.89
N GLU A 84 -37.86 -34.28 39.13
CA GLU A 84 -37.46 -35.26 40.15
C GLU A 84 -37.81 -36.75 39.94
N PRO A 85 -36.89 -37.67 40.27
CA PRO A 85 -37.21 -39.05 40.62
C PRO A 85 -37.43 -39.21 42.14
N MET A 86 -38.19 -40.26 42.49
CA MET A 86 -38.45 -40.85 43.82
C MET A 86 -39.60 -40.28 44.66
N LYS A 87 -40.63 -41.11 44.82
CA LYS A 87 -41.20 -41.55 46.11
C LYS A 87 -42.11 -42.76 45.87
N PHE A 88 -41.64 -43.96 46.23
CA PHE A 88 -42.47 -45.14 46.45
C PHE A 88 -41.97 -45.86 47.70
N ILE A 89 -42.54 -45.48 48.84
CA ILE A 89 -42.70 -46.23 50.10
C ILE A 89 -44.05 -45.67 50.60
N GLU A 90 -45.13 -46.43 50.73
CA GLU A 90 -45.55 -47.28 51.86
C GLU A 90 -47.01 -47.66 51.47
N GLU A 91 -47.55 -48.86 51.65
CA GLU A 91 -48.12 -49.32 52.92
C GLU A 91 -48.51 -50.80 52.76
N GLU A 92 -47.91 -51.64 53.60
CA GLU A 92 -48.46 -52.94 53.95
C GLU A 92 -49.65 -52.78 54.90
N LYS A 93 -50.47 -53.84 54.97
CA LYS A 93 -51.43 -54.21 56.02
C LYS A 93 -52.83 -53.58 55.95
N LYS A 94 -53.75 -54.36 55.38
CA LYS A 94 -54.72 -55.20 56.13
C LYS A 94 -55.82 -55.64 55.18
N ILE A 95 -56.13 -56.94 55.15
CA ILE A 95 -57.48 -57.48 55.30
C ILE A 95 -57.33 -58.99 55.57
N GLN A 96 -57.97 -59.43 56.66
CA GLN A 96 -58.10 -60.81 57.09
C GLN A 96 -59.14 -61.57 56.26
N HIS A 97 -58.95 -62.90 56.24
CA HIS A 97 -59.95 -63.96 56.24
C HIS A 97 -60.62 -64.44 54.93
N ASN A 98 -60.28 -65.70 54.61
CA ASN A 98 -61.12 -66.87 54.31
C ASN A 98 -60.58 -67.57 53.05
N ASP A 99 -59.65 -68.51 53.20
CA ASP A 99 -59.89 -69.95 53.45
C ASP A 99 -60.83 -70.63 52.45
N GLU A 100 -60.20 -71.59 51.76
CA GLU A 100 -60.76 -72.79 51.14
C GLU A 100 -61.63 -72.57 49.89
N ASN A 101 -60.98 -72.48 48.71
CA ASN A 101 -61.41 -73.13 47.45
C ASN A 101 -60.60 -72.74 46.19
N ILE A 102 -59.33 -72.34 46.29
CA ILE A 102 -58.53 -71.95 45.11
C ILE A 102 -57.18 -72.69 45.07
N GLU A 103 -57.18 -73.99 45.32
CA GLU A 103 -55.96 -74.83 45.26
C GLU A 103 -55.91 -75.71 43.99
N TYR A 104 -56.88 -75.58 43.08
CA TYR A 104 -56.92 -76.33 41.82
C TYR A 104 -56.96 -75.47 40.55
N PHE A 105 -56.89 -74.15 40.68
CA PHE A 105 -56.78 -73.20 39.55
C PHE A 105 -55.48 -72.39 39.55
N THR A 106 -54.61 -72.57 40.53
CA THR A 106 -53.39 -71.77 40.73
C THR A 106 -52.15 -72.36 40.07
N THR A 107 -52.10 -73.65 39.75
CA THR A 107 -50.90 -74.29 39.18
C THR A 107 -50.78 -74.15 37.66
N GLU A 108 -51.88 -74.23 36.91
CA GLU A 108 -51.87 -73.98 35.44
C GLU A 108 -51.71 -72.48 35.12
N ALA A 109 -52.44 -71.62 35.83
CA ALA A 109 -52.31 -70.17 35.65
C ALA A 109 -50.92 -69.63 36.06
N SER A 110 -50.23 -70.29 36.99
CA SER A 110 -48.87 -69.91 37.42
C SER A 110 -47.81 -70.28 36.38
N GLY A 111 -47.96 -71.39 35.65
CA GLY A 111 -47.03 -71.77 34.57
C GLY A 111 -47.14 -70.82 33.38
N ASP A 112 -48.37 -70.52 32.95
CA ASP A 112 -48.61 -69.58 31.84
C ASP A 112 -48.14 -68.14 32.18
N LEU A 113 -48.26 -67.73 33.45
CA LEU A 113 -47.74 -66.44 33.92
C LEU A 113 -46.21 -66.40 33.98
N GLU A 114 -45.55 -67.49 34.39
CA GLU A 114 -44.08 -67.56 34.40
C GLU A 114 -43.48 -67.52 33.00
N ASP A 115 -44.07 -68.25 32.05
CA ASP A 115 -43.65 -68.24 30.65
C ASP A 115 -43.91 -66.88 30.00
N THR A 116 -45.06 -66.24 30.27
CA THR A 116 -45.33 -64.87 29.78
C THR A 116 -44.36 -63.85 30.39
N VAL A 117 -43.99 -64.00 31.66
CA VAL A 117 -42.99 -63.14 32.31
C VAL A 117 -41.59 -63.36 31.73
N PHE A 118 -41.26 -64.59 31.35
CA PHE A 118 -40.00 -64.92 30.69
C PHE A 118 -39.93 -64.30 29.28
N ASP A 119 -40.97 -64.48 28.47
CA ASP A 119 -41.07 -63.88 27.12
C ASP A 119 -41.02 -62.35 27.17
N ILE A 120 -41.65 -61.73 28.18
CA ILE A 120 -41.58 -60.27 28.39
C ILE A 120 -40.16 -59.86 28.77
N LYS A 121 -39.45 -60.62 29.62
CA LYS A 121 -38.07 -60.30 29.99
C LYS A 121 -37.11 -60.39 28.81
N ASP A 122 -37.24 -61.44 28.00
CA ASP A 122 -36.43 -61.59 26.79
C ASP A 122 -36.73 -60.47 25.79
N SER A 123 -38.01 -60.11 25.62
CA SER A 123 -38.40 -58.95 24.81
C SER A 123 -37.85 -57.63 25.34
N VAL A 124 -37.76 -57.45 26.66
CA VAL A 124 -37.16 -56.26 27.29
C VAL A 124 -35.65 -56.24 27.06
N ILE A 125 -34.96 -57.37 27.16
CA ILE A 125 -33.51 -57.48 26.89
C ILE A 125 -33.21 -57.18 25.41
N ASP A 126 -34.03 -57.69 24.50
CA ASP A 126 -33.92 -57.40 23.07
C ASP A 126 -34.16 -55.91 22.78
N LEU A 127 -35.13 -55.28 23.46
CA LEU A 127 -35.37 -53.85 23.34
C LEU A 127 -34.21 -53.02 23.92
N GLU A 128 -33.64 -53.42 25.06
CA GLU A 128 -32.47 -52.74 25.66
C GLU A 128 -31.24 -52.82 24.73
N THR A 129 -31.04 -53.97 24.10
CA THR A 129 -29.96 -54.18 23.13
C THR A 129 -30.18 -53.31 21.88
N ASN A 130 -31.39 -53.28 21.33
CA ASN A 130 -31.74 -52.41 20.20
C ASN A 130 -31.58 -50.92 20.56
N VAL A 131 -31.94 -50.51 21.78
CA VAL A 131 -31.74 -49.13 22.26
C VAL A 131 -30.25 -48.79 22.38
N PHE A 132 -29.42 -49.75 22.78
CA PHE A 132 -27.98 -49.57 22.82
C PHE A 132 -27.39 -49.40 21.42
N ASP A 133 -27.77 -50.27 20.47
CA ASP A 133 -27.32 -50.19 19.08
C ASP A 133 -27.74 -48.86 18.41
N ILE A 134 -28.97 -48.41 18.65
CA ILE A 134 -29.46 -47.12 18.16
C ILE A 134 -28.66 -45.96 18.75
N LYS A 135 -28.28 -46.01 20.04
CA LYS A 135 -27.44 -44.95 20.66
C LYS A 135 -26.06 -44.88 20.01
N ASP A 136 -25.46 -46.03 19.72
CA ASP A 136 -24.16 -46.10 19.05
C ASP A 136 -24.24 -45.58 17.61
N GLU A 137 -25.34 -45.86 16.90
CA GLU A 137 -25.57 -45.34 15.55
C GLU A 137 -25.80 -43.81 15.56
N VAL A 138 -26.56 -43.30 16.53
CA VAL A 138 -26.76 -41.85 16.74
C VAL A 138 -25.43 -41.14 17.03
N LEU A 139 -24.54 -41.76 17.81
CA LEU A 139 -23.20 -41.21 18.08
C LEU A 139 -22.36 -41.12 16.81
N LYS A 140 -22.35 -42.16 15.97
CA LYS A 140 -21.64 -42.17 14.68
C LYS A 140 -22.17 -41.07 13.75
N ILE A 141 -23.50 -40.95 13.63
CA ILE A 141 -24.14 -39.90 12.83
C ILE A 141 -23.76 -38.50 13.36
N SER A 142 -23.68 -38.32 14.68
CA SER A 142 -23.29 -37.04 15.29
C SER A 142 -21.84 -36.67 14.97
N GLU A 143 -20.92 -37.64 14.99
CA GLU A 143 -19.53 -37.44 14.61
C GLU A 143 -19.37 -37.14 13.11
N GLU A 144 -20.13 -37.84 12.25
CA GLU A 144 -20.17 -37.56 10.82
C GLU A 144 -20.72 -36.16 10.52
N GLN A 145 -21.79 -35.74 11.21
CA GLN A 145 -22.33 -34.39 11.11
C GLN A 145 -21.29 -33.33 11.52
N LYS A 146 -20.53 -33.59 12.58
CA LYS A 146 -19.44 -32.70 13.01
C LYS A 146 -18.33 -32.63 11.97
N ASN A 147 -17.90 -33.76 11.41
CA ASN A 147 -16.89 -33.79 10.35
C ASN A 147 -17.36 -33.08 9.07
N ILE A 148 -18.64 -33.22 8.69
CA ILE A 148 -19.23 -32.49 7.56
C ILE A 148 -19.27 -30.99 7.86
N LYS A 149 -19.68 -30.60 9.08
CA LYS A 149 -19.70 -29.20 9.51
C LYS A 149 -18.31 -28.58 9.48
N ASP A 150 -17.29 -29.29 9.98
CA ASP A 150 -15.89 -28.84 9.97
C ASP A 150 -15.34 -28.75 8.54
N LYS A 151 -15.74 -29.67 7.64
CA LYS A 151 -15.40 -29.59 6.20
C LYS A 151 -16.09 -28.41 5.50
N ILE A 152 -17.33 -28.09 5.86
CA ILE A 152 -18.04 -26.91 5.34
C ILE A 152 -17.40 -25.63 5.88
N GLU A 153 -17.03 -25.60 7.17
CA GLU A 153 -16.38 -24.45 7.81
C GLU A 153 -14.94 -24.21 7.31
N ASN A 154 -14.21 -25.26 6.95
CA ASN A 154 -12.86 -25.18 6.37
C ASN A 154 -12.83 -25.28 4.84
N SER A 155 -13.98 -25.24 4.16
CA SER A 155 -14.01 -25.37 2.70
C SER A 155 -13.29 -24.19 2.04
N GLU A 156 -12.49 -24.50 1.02
CA GLU A 156 -11.79 -23.53 0.16
C GLU A 156 -12.76 -22.45 -0.38
N ILE A 157 -14.04 -22.78 -0.50
CA ILE A 157 -15.15 -21.90 -0.88
C ILE A 157 -15.31 -20.71 0.08
N LYS A 158 -15.15 -20.86 1.41
CA LYS A 158 -15.20 -19.71 2.34
C LYS A 158 -14.04 -18.76 2.13
N ASN A 159 -12.85 -19.30 1.85
CA ASN A 159 -11.67 -18.50 1.55
C ASN A 159 -11.78 -17.84 0.17
N GLU A 160 -12.36 -18.52 -0.83
CA GLU A 160 -12.68 -17.94 -2.13
C GLU A 160 -13.74 -16.85 -2.04
N ILE A 161 -14.80 -17.04 -1.24
CA ILE A 161 -15.82 -16.00 -0.97
C ILE A 161 -15.17 -14.81 -0.27
N TYR A 162 -14.31 -15.03 0.73
CA TYR A 162 -13.59 -13.97 1.40
C TYR A 162 -12.64 -13.21 0.45
N ASN A 163 -11.94 -13.93 -0.43
CA ASN A 163 -11.08 -13.33 -1.46
C ASN A 163 -11.89 -12.57 -2.52
N LEU A 164 -13.07 -13.05 -2.88
CA LEU A 164 -14.02 -12.36 -3.74
C LEU A 164 -14.55 -11.10 -3.07
N ASP A 165 -14.90 -11.12 -1.78
CA ASP A 165 -15.33 -9.94 -1.02
C ASP A 165 -14.22 -8.88 -0.92
N LEU A 166 -12.96 -9.31 -0.77
CA LEU A 166 -11.80 -8.42 -0.84
C LEU A 166 -11.67 -7.81 -2.24
N THR A 167 -11.78 -8.62 -3.29
CA THR A 167 -11.71 -8.15 -4.68
C THR A 167 -12.83 -7.17 -5.01
N VAL A 168 -14.06 -7.47 -4.58
CA VAL A 168 -15.23 -6.59 -4.72
C VAL A 168 -15.02 -5.28 -3.96
N SER A 169 -14.44 -5.34 -2.76
CA SER A 169 -14.11 -4.15 -1.98
C SER A 169 -13.03 -3.28 -2.66
N GLU A 170 -12.02 -3.90 -3.26
CA GLU A 170 -10.98 -3.22 -4.04
C GLU A 170 -11.52 -2.58 -5.31
N ILE A 171 -12.42 -3.27 -6.02
CA ILE A 171 -13.14 -2.74 -7.19
C ILE A 171 -14.02 -1.56 -6.76
N LYS A 172 -14.80 -1.70 -5.68
CA LYS A 172 -15.64 -0.62 -5.15
C LYS A 172 -14.83 0.62 -4.77
N ASN A 173 -13.66 0.43 -4.16
CA ASN A 173 -12.73 1.52 -3.86
C ASN A 173 -12.16 2.17 -5.12
N SER A 174 -11.87 1.39 -6.15
CA SER A 174 -11.40 1.88 -7.45
C SER A 174 -12.49 2.67 -8.19
N VAL A 175 -13.73 2.18 -8.20
CA VAL A 175 -14.91 2.87 -8.73
C VAL A 175 -15.14 4.19 -7.98
N LEU A 176 -15.03 4.20 -6.65
CA LEU A 176 -15.15 5.42 -5.84
C LEU A 176 -14.05 6.44 -6.16
N LYS A 177 -12.81 5.99 -6.43
CA LYS A 177 -11.72 6.87 -6.88
C LYS A 177 -12.00 7.46 -8.26
N ILE A 178 -12.57 6.68 -9.18
CA ILE A 178 -12.96 7.15 -10.52
C ILE A 178 -14.10 8.17 -10.41
N ALA A 179 -15.13 7.90 -9.62
CA ALA A 179 -16.25 8.82 -9.39
C ALA A 179 -15.78 10.16 -8.82
N LYS A 180 -14.87 10.16 -7.83
CA LYS A 180 -14.27 11.39 -7.29
C LYS A 180 -13.43 12.15 -8.32
N ARG A 181 -12.72 11.44 -9.21
CA ARG A 181 -12.00 12.07 -10.32
C ARG A 181 -12.96 12.70 -11.32
N GLN A 182 -14.07 12.04 -11.65
CA GLN A 182 -15.10 12.57 -12.54
C GLN A 182 -15.79 13.80 -11.94
N GLU A 183 -16.13 13.78 -10.65
CA GLU A 183 -16.71 14.93 -9.94
C GLU A 183 -15.75 16.14 -9.94
N PHE A 184 -14.46 15.89 -9.73
CA PHE A 184 -13.42 16.92 -9.83
C PHE A 184 -13.27 17.48 -11.26
N VAL A 185 -13.36 16.63 -12.30
CA VAL A 185 -13.35 17.07 -13.70
C VAL A 185 -14.59 17.90 -14.03
N LEU A 186 -15.77 17.50 -13.55
CA LEU A 186 -17.01 18.26 -13.74
C LEU A 186 -16.99 19.62 -13.02
N ASP A 187 -16.43 19.69 -11.80
CA ASP A 187 -16.20 20.97 -11.11
C ASP A 187 -15.27 21.89 -11.91
N ILE A 188 -14.18 21.36 -12.47
CA ILE A 188 -13.28 22.11 -13.36
C ILE A 188 -14.04 22.61 -14.61
N LEU A 189 -14.78 21.75 -15.31
CA LEU A 189 -15.52 22.11 -16.52
C LEU A 189 -16.58 23.18 -16.25
N SER A 190 -17.30 23.09 -15.12
CA SER A 190 -18.29 24.10 -14.73
C SER A 190 -17.69 25.48 -14.44
N ARG A 191 -16.42 25.52 -14.01
CA ARG A 191 -15.67 26.77 -13.80
C ARG A 191 -15.12 27.33 -15.11
N VAL A 192 -14.77 26.46 -16.07
CA VAL A 192 -14.36 26.84 -17.43
C VAL A 192 -15.52 27.52 -18.17
N GLU A 193 -16.74 26.96 -18.14
CA GLU A 193 -17.92 27.56 -18.78
C GLU A 193 -18.32 28.94 -18.22
N LYS A 194 -17.98 29.21 -16.95
CA LYS A 194 -18.23 30.50 -16.30
C LYS A 194 -17.22 31.58 -16.70
N LEU A 195 -16.01 31.18 -17.11
CA LEU A 195 -14.94 32.10 -17.50
C LEU A 195 -14.98 32.44 -18.99
N GLU A 196 -15.43 31.51 -19.85
CA GLU A 196 -15.59 31.76 -21.30
C GLU A 196 -16.62 32.85 -21.62
N ARG A 197 -17.64 33.05 -20.76
CA ARG A 197 -18.65 34.11 -20.94
C ARG A 197 -18.18 35.52 -20.56
N GLY A 198 -16.96 35.67 -20.04
CA GLY A 198 -16.50 36.95 -19.45
C GLY A 198 -15.56 37.81 -20.30
N PHE A 199 -14.96 37.31 -21.38
CA PHE A 199 -13.78 37.98 -21.96
C PHE A 199 -13.75 38.00 -23.49
N GLU A 200 -14.75 38.62 -24.10
CA GLU A 200 -14.58 39.23 -25.42
C GLU A 200 -14.02 40.65 -25.23
N SER A 201 -12.69 40.83 -25.23
CA SER A 201 -12.13 42.17 -25.49
C SER A 201 -10.88 42.11 -26.37
N LYS A 202 -10.95 42.92 -27.43
CA LYS A 202 -10.01 43.05 -28.54
C LYS A 202 -8.78 43.82 -28.09
N PHE A 203 -7.58 43.25 -28.25
CA PHE A 203 -6.34 44.03 -28.27
C PHE A 203 -5.42 43.62 -29.42
N VAL A 204 -4.83 44.66 -30.01
CA VAL A 204 -4.04 44.69 -31.26
C VAL A 204 -2.60 44.23 -31.00
N LYS A 205 -2.04 43.45 -31.93
CA LYS A 205 -0.71 42.81 -31.87
C LYS A 205 0.44 43.74 -32.33
N PRO A 206 1.66 43.61 -31.75
CA PRO A 206 2.89 44.15 -32.34
C PRO A 206 3.50 43.20 -33.39
N LYS A 207 4.00 43.76 -34.49
CA LYS A 207 4.63 43.06 -35.62
C LYS A 207 6.10 42.73 -35.29
N ASN A 208 6.35 41.45 -34.98
CA ASN A 208 7.60 40.67 -35.12
C ASN A 208 7.68 39.51 -34.09
N GLN A 209 6.53 39.08 -33.54
CA GLN A 209 6.43 37.90 -32.70
C GLN A 209 6.14 36.67 -33.55
N VAL A 210 6.80 35.54 -33.24
CA VAL A 210 6.31 34.20 -33.57
C VAL A 210 4.83 34.18 -33.22
N ASN A 211 3.96 33.98 -34.21
CA ASN A 211 2.54 34.27 -34.09
C ASN A 211 1.84 33.14 -33.31
N ILE A 212 2.08 33.06 -32.00
CA ILE A 212 1.31 32.22 -31.10
C ILE A 212 -0.12 32.77 -31.14
N ASN A 213 -1.05 31.96 -31.63
CA ASN A 213 -2.45 32.36 -31.69
C ASN A 213 -3.02 32.44 -30.25
N SER A 214 -4.20 33.05 -30.10
CA SER A 214 -4.84 33.20 -28.79
C SER A 214 -5.16 31.87 -28.13
N THR A 215 -5.53 30.86 -28.92
CA THR A 215 -5.83 29.49 -28.44
C THR A 215 -4.61 28.85 -27.80
N GLU A 216 -3.45 28.90 -28.46
CA GLU A 216 -2.18 28.38 -27.95
C GLU A 216 -1.71 29.10 -26.69
N THR A 217 -1.93 30.42 -26.64
CA THR A 217 -1.66 31.22 -25.44
C THR A 217 -2.51 30.75 -24.25
N ASN A 218 -3.80 30.46 -24.49
CA ASN A 218 -4.70 29.98 -23.46
C ASN A 218 -4.32 28.56 -22.98
N ILE A 219 -3.95 27.66 -23.90
CA ILE A 219 -3.46 26.30 -23.56
C ILE A 219 -2.21 26.39 -22.67
N LEU A 220 -1.23 27.21 -23.08
CA LEU A 220 0.00 27.42 -22.33
C LEU A 220 -0.29 27.98 -20.94
N ARG A 221 -1.09 29.05 -20.87
CA ARG A 221 -1.45 29.70 -19.60
C ARG A 221 -2.11 28.73 -18.62
N LYS A 222 -3.12 27.99 -19.10
CA LYS A 222 -3.86 27.02 -18.30
C LYS A 222 -2.92 25.94 -17.74
N ASN A 223 -2.03 25.40 -18.56
CA ASN A 223 -1.05 24.42 -18.08
C ASN A 223 -0.08 25.01 -17.05
N ILE A 224 0.36 26.26 -17.21
CA ILE A 224 1.23 26.93 -16.23
C ILE A 224 0.50 27.13 -14.90
N GLU A 225 -0.75 27.62 -14.91
CA GLU A 225 -1.55 27.81 -13.70
C GLU A 225 -1.75 26.49 -12.93
N ILE A 226 -2.02 25.41 -13.66
CA ILE A 226 -2.16 24.07 -13.08
C ILE A 226 -0.81 23.54 -12.58
N PHE A 227 0.27 23.77 -13.31
CA PHE A 227 1.60 23.39 -12.86
C PHE A 227 1.98 24.14 -11.58
N ASN A 228 1.72 25.45 -11.50
CA ASN A 228 2.06 26.25 -10.33
C ASN A 228 1.33 25.75 -9.07
N SER A 229 0.06 25.39 -9.22
CA SER A 229 -0.79 24.97 -8.11
C SER A 229 -0.69 23.47 -7.75
N LYS A 230 -0.40 22.61 -8.72
CA LYS A 230 -0.50 21.14 -8.59
C LYS A 230 0.71 20.36 -9.11
N LEU A 231 1.68 21.01 -9.74
CA LEU A 231 2.84 20.38 -10.39
C LEU A 231 2.42 19.34 -11.43
N LEU A 232 1.40 19.66 -12.22
CA LEU A 232 0.84 18.80 -13.25
C LEU A 232 0.76 19.55 -14.58
N ILE A 233 0.94 18.81 -15.67
CA ILE A 233 0.62 19.22 -17.05
C ILE A 233 -0.56 18.37 -17.50
N ILE A 234 -1.60 19.01 -18.02
CA ILE A 234 -2.85 18.32 -18.43
C ILE A 234 -2.80 17.97 -19.90
N ASP A 235 -2.21 18.85 -20.71
CA ASP A 235 -2.11 18.64 -22.15
C ASP A 235 -0.83 19.29 -22.67
N SER A 236 0.02 18.49 -23.33
CA SER A 236 1.21 18.96 -24.02
C SER A 236 1.00 19.08 -25.54
N ASN A 237 -0.20 18.80 -26.04
CA ASN A 237 -0.53 18.95 -27.46
C ASN A 237 -0.79 20.42 -27.79
N SER A 238 0.05 20.95 -28.69
CA SER A 238 -0.03 22.30 -29.20
C SER A 238 0.36 22.26 -30.67
N SER A 239 -0.32 23.04 -31.51
CA SER A 239 0.06 23.22 -32.91
C SER A 239 1.36 24.04 -33.04
N ASN A 240 1.73 24.76 -31.97
CA ASN A 240 2.98 25.50 -31.91
C ASN A 240 4.09 24.64 -31.29
N ILE A 241 5.11 24.34 -32.09
CA ILE A 241 6.22 23.47 -31.68
C ILE A 241 7.01 24.00 -30.47
N GLU A 242 7.15 25.33 -30.30
CA GLU A 242 7.84 25.89 -29.14
C GLU A 242 7.03 25.67 -27.86
N VAL A 243 5.72 25.89 -27.91
CA VAL A 243 4.80 25.65 -26.79
C VAL A 243 4.75 24.17 -26.45
N GLN A 244 4.58 23.30 -27.46
CA GLN A 244 4.60 21.85 -27.28
C GLN A 244 5.89 21.37 -26.59
N ASN A 245 7.05 21.82 -27.07
CA ASN A 245 8.33 21.43 -26.49
C ASN A 245 8.48 21.89 -25.04
N PHE A 246 8.04 23.11 -24.73
CA PHE A 246 8.06 23.61 -23.36
C PHE A 246 7.14 22.82 -22.43
N LEU A 247 5.91 22.53 -22.86
CA LEU A 247 4.96 21.74 -22.08
C LEU A 247 5.48 20.31 -21.84
N LYS A 248 6.13 19.68 -22.83
CA LYS A 248 6.79 18.36 -22.66
C LYS A 248 7.93 18.41 -21.64
N ILE A 249 8.68 19.50 -21.56
CA ILE A 249 9.72 19.66 -20.53
C ILE A 249 9.07 19.78 -19.15
N LEU A 250 8.03 20.61 -19.00
CA LEU A 250 7.30 20.72 -17.74
C LEU A 250 6.63 19.39 -17.35
N GLU A 251 6.13 18.63 -18.32
CA GLU A 251 5.56 17.30 -18.13
C GLU A 251 6.60 16.34 -17.54
N LYS A 252 7.82 16.32 -18.10
CA LYS A 252 8.95 15.55 -17.56
C LYS A 252 9.33 15.97 -16.13
N ILE A 253 9.27 17.26 -15.81
CA ILE A 253 9.52 17.76 -14.45
C ILE A 253 8.41 17.29 -13.51
N SER A 254 7.15 17.44 -13.91
CA SER A 254 5.98 16.94 -13.20
C SER A 254 6.09 15.44 -12.92
N GLU A 255 6.43 14.63 -13.93
CA GLU A 255 6.64 13.20 -13.80
C GLU A 255 7.74 12.87 -12.79
N GLY A 256 8.89 13.56 -12.87
CA GLY A 256 9.98 13.38 -11.91
C GLY A 256 9.58 13.66 -10.47
N ILE A 257 8.78 14.71 -10.23
CA ILE A 257 8.27 15.02 -8.88
C ILE A 257 7.25 13.98 -8.43
N ASN A 258 6.32 13.61 -9.31
CA ASN A 258 5.23 12.69 -8.98
C ASN A 258 5.71 11.24 -8.75
N THR A 259 6.78 10.85 -9.44
CA THR A 259 7.44 9.54 -9.28
C THR A 259 8.57 9.56 -8.24
N ASN A 260 8.82 10.71 -7.60
CA ASN A 260 9.93 10.93 -6.65
C ASN A 260 11.32 10.66 -7.24
N TYR A 261 11.48 10.78 -8.56
CA TYR A 261 12.73 10.56 -9.28
C TYR A 261 13.53 11.87 -9.45
N PHE A 262 14.04 12.40 -8.35
CA PHE A 262 14.72 13.72 -8.34
C PHE A 262 16.11 13.73 -8.98
N TYR A 263 16.71 12.56 -9.26
CA TYR A 263 18.03 12.48 -9.87
C TYR A 263 18.09 13.25 -11.20
N ILE A 264 16.98 13.28 -11.95
CA ILE A 264 16.88 14.03 -13.22
C ILE A 264 17.12 15.53 -13.06
N PHE A 265 16.98 16.08 -11.86
CA PHE A 265 17.18 17.50 -11.57
C PHE A 265 18.62 17.82 -11.15
N SER A 266 19.46 16.80 -10.99
CA SER A 266 20.87 16.93 -10.58
C SER A 266 21.85 16.63 -11.72
N THR A 267 21.36 16.24 -12.89
CA THR A 267 22.19 15.98 -14.07
C THR A 267 22.68 17.28 -14.71
N THR A 268 23.77 17.19 -15.48
CA THR A 268 24.31 18.31 -16.28
C THR A 268 23.29 18.84 -17.31
N SER A 269 22.36 17.99 -17.76
CA SER A 269 21.22 18.33 -18.60
C SER A 269 19.91 18.30 -17.80
N SER A 270 19.79 19.19 -16.82
CA SER A 270 18.58 19.31 -16.00
C SER A 270 17.42 19.88 -16.83
N PRO A 271 16.24 19.22 -16.87
CA PRO A 271 15.06 19.74 -17.57
C PRO A 271 14.57 21.08 -17.00
N ILE A 272 14.95 21.41 -15.75
CA ILE A 272 14.64 22.69 -15.13
C ILE A 272 15.34 23.83 -15.88
N GLN A 273 16.63 23.67 -16.19
CA GLN A 273 17.39 24.72 -16.87
C GLN A 273 16.84 24.94 -18.30
N ASP A 274 16.43 23.87 -18.97
CA ASP A 274 15.75 23.96 -20.27
C ASP A 274 14.43 24.72 -20.14
N ALA A 275 13.60 24.41 -19.14
CA ALA A 275 12.35 25.13 -18.87
C ALA A 275 12.59 26.63 -18.58
N LEU A 276 13.58 26.97 -17.76
CA LEU A 276 13.95 28.35 -17.45
C LEU A 276 14.40 29.12 -18.70
N ASN A 277 15.10 28.45 -19.63
CA ASN A 277 15.47 29.05 -20.91
C ASN A 277 14.24 29.31 -21.80
N TYR A 278 13.24 28.44 -21.80
CA TYR A 278 11.97 28.67 -22.50
C TYR A 278 11.19 29.84 -21.90
N ILE A 279 11.11 29.95 -20.57
CA ILE A 279 10.41 31.07 -19.91
C ILE A 279 10.96 32.42 -20.37
N LYS A 280 12.31 32.58 -20.40
CA LYS A 280 12.96 33.81 -20.90
C LYS A 280 12.60 34.14 -22.35
N ARG A 281 12.36 33.13 -23.18
CA ARG A 281 11.94 33.32 -24.59
C ARG A 281 10.46 33.74 -24.67
N PHE A 282 9.60 33.20 -23.82
CA PHE A 282 8.16 33.50 -23.80
C PHE A 282 7.80 34.81 -23.09
N GLU A 283 8.58 35.26 -22.11
CA GLU A 283 8.27 36.43 -21.28
C GLU A 283 8.03 37.73 -22.09
N ASN A 284 8.67 37.85 -23.26
CA ASN A 284 8.51 38.98 -24.18
C ASN A 284 7.49 38.73 -25.31
N ARG A 285 6.91 37.53 -25.38
CA ARG A 285 6.05 37.08 -26.49
C ARG A 285 4.61 36.80 -26.05
N VAL A 286 4.38 36.46 -24.78
CA VAL A 286 3.08 36.00 -24.27
C VAL A 286 2.66 36.84 -23.07
N ASN A 287 1.39 37.22 -23.01
CA ASN A 287 0.82 37.98 -21.88
C ASN A 287 0.51 37.09 -20.66
N CYS A 288 1.54 36.45 -20.11
CA CYS A 288 1.46 35.53 -18.95
C CYS A 288 2.55 35.83 -17.91
N LYS A 289 2.93 37.09 -17.74
CA LYS A 289 4.09 37.49 -16.93
C LYS A 289 3.99 37.03 -15.47
N SER A 290 2.82 37.18 -14.83
CA SER A 290 2.61 36.74 -13.44
C SER A 290 2.84 35.23 -13.30
N ASP A 291 2.25 34.46 -14.20
CA ASP A 291 2.22 32.99 -14.15
C ASP A 291 3.63 32.42 -14.39
N PHE A 292 4.39 33.06 -15.29
CA PHE A 292 5.80 32.74 -15.52
C PHE A 292 6.70 33.09 -14.34
N HIS A 293 6.43 34.17 -13.63
CA HIS A 293 7.24 34.58 -12.49
C HIS A 293 7.12 33.58 -11.32
N GLU A 294 5.91 33.09 -11.07
CA GLU A 294 5.66 32.02 -10.11
C GLU A 294 6.26 30.69 -10.59
N LEU A 295 6.09 30.34 -11.87
CA LEU A 295 6.70 29.14 -12.45
C LEU A 295 8.22 29.15 -12.32
N GLN A 296 8.86 30.29 -12.60
CA GLN A 296 10.29 30.46 -12.44
C GLN A 296 10.73 30.25 -11.00
N TYR A 297 10.01 30.83 -10.02
CA TYR A 297 10.28 30.61 -8.60
C TYR A 297 10.18 29.12 -8.21
N ILE A 298 9.16 28.43 -8.72
CA ILE A 298 8.94 27.00 -8.51
C ILE A 298 10.12 26.18 -9.06
N LEU A 299 10.49 26.41 -10.32
CA LEU A 299 11.57 25.71 -10.98
C LEU A 299 12.92 25.93 -10.27
N GLN A 300 13.23 27.18 -9.93
CA GLN A 300 14.43 27.52 -9.16
C GLN A 300 14.43 26.88 -7.77
N THR A 301 13.27 26.76 -7.12
CA THR A 301 13.14 26.07 -5.83
C THR A 301 13.49 24.59 -5.98
N ILE A 302 12.94 23.91 -7.00
CA ILE A 302 13.22 22.48 -7.27
C ILE A 302 14.72 22.27 -7.54
N GLU A 303 15.35 23.15 -8.30
CA GLU A 303 16.78 23.11 -8.61
C GLU A 303 17.63 23.36 -7.35
N ASN A 304 17.32 24.37 -6.55
CA ASN A 304 18.03 24.64 -5.31
C ASN A 304 17.93 23.47 -4.32
N ILE A 305 16.81 22.74 -4.32
CA ILE A 305 16.67 21.52 -3.52
C ILE A 305 17.55 20.40 -4.08
N SER A 306 17.62 20.21 -5.40
CA SER A 306 18.40 19.12 -6.02
C SER A 306 19.90 19.24 -5.73
N LEU A 307 20.38 20.45 -5.49
CA LEU A 307 21.78 20.76 -5.15
C LEU A 307 22.15 20.53 -3.67
N ASP A 308 21.21 20.16 -2.77
CA ASP A 308 21.59 19.92 -1.37
C ASP A 308 22.52 18.70 -1.27
N GLN A 309 23.61 18.84 -0.50
CA GLN A 309 24.63 17.81 -0.38
C GLN A 309 24.09 16.51 0.22
N PHE A 310 23.19 16.62 1.21
CA PHE A 310 22.69 15.47 1.95
C PHE A 310 21.38 14.95 1.35
N GLU A 311 21.34 13.67 1.01
CA GLU A 311 20.18 13.04 0.38
C GLU A 311 18.92 13.13 1.25
N PHE A 312 19.02 12.84 2.56
CA PHE A 312 17.88 12.97 3.47
C PHE A 312 17.32 14.40 3.53
N LYS A 313 18.17 15.43 3.40
CA LYS A 313 17.77 16.84 3.42
C LYS A 313 17.10 17.23 2.11
N ARG A 314 17.53 16.69 0.97
CA ARG A 314 16.81 16.81 -0.31
C ARG A 314 15.40 16.24 -0.18
N TYR A 315 15.26 15.02 0.32
CA TYR A 315 13.95 14.39 0.52
C TYR A 315 13.04 15.19 1.45
N PHE A 316 13.56 15.70 2.57
CA PHE A 316 12.78 16.56 3.48
C PHE A 316 12.28 17.84 2.78
N LYS A 317 13.18 18.56 2.11
CA LYS A 317 12.83 19.80 1.41
C LYS A 317 11.80 19.56 0.30
N TYR A 318 11.93 18.46 -0.45
CA TYR A 318 10.90 18.08 -1.41
C TYR A 318 9.58 17.71 -0.73
N ALA A 319 9.62 17.00 0.39
CA ALA A 319 8.42 16.67 1.16
C ALA A 319 7.65 17.94 1.56
N ASP A 320 8.35 18.91 2.13
CA ASP A 320 7.78 20.20 2.53
C ASP A 320 7.25 21.00 1.32
N PHE A 321 8.06 21.10 0.27
CA PHE A 321 7.69 21.79 -0.98
C PHE A 321 6.41 21.23 -1.63
N VAL A 322 6.24 19.90 -1.69
CA VAL A 322 5.02 19.30 -2.27
C VAL A 322 3.86 19.29 -1.28
N PHE A 323 4.12 19.37 0.04
CA PHE A 323 3.09 19.55 1.06
C PHE A 323 2.36 20.88 0.90
N GLU A 324 3.12 21.97 0.70
CA GLU A 324 2.57 23.31 0.48
C GLU A 324 1.59 23.35 -0.70
N ARG A 325 1.87 22.53 -1.73
CA ARG A 325 1.06 22.37 -2.96
C ARG A 325 -0.07 21.34 -2.82
N LYS A 326 -0.30 20.83 -1.62
CA LYS A 326 -1.37 19.88 -1.27
C LYS A 326 -1.21 18.50 -1.93
N ILE A 327 0.01 18.09 -2.28
CA ILE A 327 0.33 16.75 -2.80
C ILE A 327 0.74 15.85 -1.63
N ILE A 328 -0.25 15.51 -0.80
CA ILE A 328 0.00 14.98 0.55
C ILE A 328 0.64 13.58 0.55
N LEU A 329 0.20 12.68 -0.33
CA LEU A 329 0.74 11.33 -0.38
C LEU A 329 2.24 11.35 -0.73
N ASN A 330 2.64 12.10 -1.76
CA ASN A 330 4.04 12.26 -2.14
C ASN A 330 4.84 12.86 -0.99
N SER A 331 4.31 13.90 -0.36
CA SER A 331 4.93 14.51 0.82
C SER A 331 5.21 13.48 1.93
N VAL A 332 4.23 12.63 2.27
CA VAL A 332 4.36 11.57 3.27
C VAL A 332 5.41 10.52 2.86
N ILE A 333 5.42 10.11 1.60
CA ILE A 333 6.41 9.17 1.05
C ILE A 333 7.82 9.77 1.18
N LEU A 334 8.00 11.03 0.78
CA LEU A 334 9.29 11.72 0.81
C LEU A 334 9.81 11.91 2.22
N LEU A 335 8.94 12.26 3.18
CA LEU A 335 9.34 12.34 4.58
C LEU A 335 9.73 10.95 5.13
N ASN A 336 9.02 9.89 4.75
CA ASN A 336 9.39 8.52 5.11
C ASN A 336 10.79 8.16 4.58
N GLU A 337 11.12 8.53 3.35
CA GLU A 337 12.46 8.30 2.77
C GLU A 337 13.52 9.17 3.45
N SER A 338 13.21 10.43 3.73
CA SER A 338 14.08 11.34 4.48
C SER A 338 14.46 10.78 5.87
N ILE A 339 13.49 10.24 6.62
CA ILE A 339 13.72 9.59 7.92
C ILE A 339 14.63 8.37 7.75
N THR A 340 14.34 7.51 6.77
CA THR A 340 15.13 6.30 6.47
C THR A 340 16.58 6.67 6.18
N LYS A 341 16.80 7.61 5.26
CA LYS A 341 18.13 8.07 4.85
C LYS A 341 18.89 8.75 5.98
N TYR A 342 18.24 9.60 6.76
CA TYR A 342 18.88 10.24 7.91
C TYR A 342 19.41 9.23 8.92
N ILE A 343 18.61 8.20 9.27
CA ILE A 343 19.03 7.13 10.18
C ILE A 343 20.19 6.33 9.57
N LEU A 344 20.02 5.89 8.32
CA LEU A 344 21.01 5.05 7.63
C LEU A 344 22.35 5.76 7.47
N ASP A 345 22.34 6.97 6.90
CA ASP A 345 23.55 7.75 6.64
C ASP A 345 24.25 8.11 7.96
N SER A 346 23.49 8.33 9.04
CA SER A 346 24.07 8.54 10.37
C SER A 346 24.78 7.31 10.90
N ILE A 347 24.21 6.12 10.70
CA ILE A 347 24.83 4.85 11.10
C ILE A 347 26.09 4.58 10.28
N LYS A 348 26.05 4.79 8.95
CA LYS A 348 27.23 4.69 8.08
C LYS A 348 28.36 5.59 8.57
N ALA A 349 28.02 6.77 9.06
CA ALA A 349 28.99 7.73 9.59
C ALA A 349 29.61 7.33 10.95
N PHE A 350 29.18 6.24 11.60
CA PHE A 350 29.76 5.79 12.86
C PHE A 350 31.21 5.30 12.75
N SER A 351 31.58 4.77 11.59
CA SER A 351 32.95 4.35 11.26
C SER A 351 33.02 3.92 9.80
N ARG A 352 34.18 4.09 9.17
CA ARG A 352 34.43 3.69 7.77
C ARG A 352 34.02 2.24 7.48
N GLU A 353 34.42 1.29 8.33
CA GLU A 353 34.08 -0.12 8.21
C GLU A 353 32.56 -0.38 8.21
N VAL A 354 31.81 0.33 9.07
CA VAL A 354 30.34 0.23 9.12
C VAL A 354 29.73 0.78 7.83
N GLY A 355 30.22 1.92 7.35
CA GLY A 355 29.80 2.51 6.08
C GLY A 355 30.04 1.56 4.90
N GLU A 356 31.27 1.07 4.73
CA GLU A 356 31.67 0.17 3.64
C GLU A 356 30.82 -1.11 3.62
N LYS A 357 30.61 -1.75 4.78
CA LYS A 357 29.79 -2.97 4.88
C LYS A 357 28.34 -2.72 4.52
N ILE A 358 27.76 -1.59 4.92
CA ILE A 358 26.39 -1.23 4.56
C ILE A 358 26.30 -0.89 3.06
N ASP A 359 27.26 -0.13 2.51
CA ASP A 359 27.30 0.22 1.09
C ASP A 359 27.42 -1.01 0.17
N GLU A 360 28.24 -1.99 0.55
CA GLU A 360 28.35 -3.26 -0.15
C GLU A 360 27.04 -4.04 -0.15
N ALA A 361 26.33 -4.02 0.97
CA ALA A 361 25.06 -4.70 1.10
C ALA A 361 23.96 -3.98 0.29
N GLU A 362 23.91 -2.64 0.31
CA GLU A 362 22.96 -1.86 -0.50
C GLU A 362 23.16 -2.05 -2.01
N LYS A 363 24.41 -2.21 -2.48
CA LYS A 363 24.67 -2.54 -3.90
C LYS A 363 24.07 -3.87 -4.33
N LYS A 364 23.88 -4.81 -3.40
CA LYS A 364 23.29 -6.13 -3.65
C LYS A 364 21.78 -6.14 -3.40
N ASP A 365 21.26 -5.15 -2.68
CA ASP A 365 19.86 -5.05 -2.28
C ASP A 365 19.02 -4.33 -3.35
N LYS A 366 18.45 -5.12 -4.27
CA LYS A 366 17.59 -4.62 -5.33
C LYS A 366 16.23 -4.08 -4.83
N GLU A 367 15.85 -4.37 -3.58
CA GLU A 367 14.50 -4.12 -3.05
C GLU A 367 14.48 -3.08 -1.91
N HIS A 368 15.60 -2.40 -1.64
CA HIS A 368 15.73 -1.42 -0.55
C HIS A 368 15.34 -1.96 0.84
N LYS A 369 15.42 -3.29 1.03
CA LYS A 369 15.14 -3.99 2.30
C LYS A 369 16.09 -3.57 3.41
N ILE A 370 17.35 -3.26 3.09
CA ILE A 370 18.38 -2.86 4.04
C ILE A 370 18.09 -1.48 4.62
N SER A 371 17.84 -0.50 3.76
CA SER A 371 17.47 0.86 4.14
C SER A 371 16.27 0.85 5.11
N MET A 372 15.19 0.15 4.72
CA MET A 372 14.00 0.00 5.57
C MET A 372 14.30 -0.75 6.87
N GLY A 373 15.15 -1.79 6.80
CA GLY A 373 15.59 -2.58 7.94
C GLY A 373 16.28 -1.71 8.99
N PHE A 374 17.18 -0.81 8.60
CA PHE A 374 17.88 0.06 9.55
C PHE A 374 16.94 1.05 10.25
N LYS A 375 15.90 1.53 9.56
CA LYS A 375 14.84 2.31 10.20
C LYS A 375 14.07 1.48 11.24
N ASN A 376 13.74 0.22 10.95
CA ASN A 376 13.11 -0.70 11.91
C ASN A 376 14.02 -0.97 13.12
N PHE A 377 15.29 -1.22 12.86
CA PHE A 377 16.31 -1.41 13.88
C PHE A 377 16.39 -0.19 14.81
N PHE A 378 16.38 1.03 14.27
CA PHE A 378 16.36 2.24 15.10
C PHE A 378 15.10 2.34 15.97
N ILE A 379 13.91 2.08 15.40
CA ILE A 379 12.65 2.08 16.15
C ILE A 379 12.70 1.08 17.32
N ARG A 380 13.25 -0.11 17.08
CA ARG A 380 13.42 -1.15 18.09
C ARG A 380 14.35 -0.72 19.23
N GLU A 381 15.44 -0.01 18.92
CA GLU A 381 16.38 0.49 19.93
C GLU A 381 15.77 1.58 20.81
N PHE A 382 14.77 2.30 20.30
CA PHE A 382 14.06 3.36 21.00
C PHE A 382 12.54 3.16 20.88
N PRO A 383 12.01 2.06 21.45
CA PRO A 383 10.64 1.64 21.22
C PRO A 383 9.66 2.53 21.99
N GLU A 384 8.43 2.63 21.48
CA GLU A 384 7.33 3.27 22.21
C GLU A 384 6.42 2.26 22.88
N SER A 385 6.32 1.06 22.31
CA SER A 385 5.56 -0.06 22.83
C SER A 385 6.38 -1.36 22.78
N GLU A 386 5.93 -2.38 23.51
CA GLU A 386 6.59 -3.70 23.49
C GLU A 386 6.59 -4.35 22.10
N GLU A 387 5.60 -4.03 21.26
CA GLU A 387 5.48 -4.54 19.89
C GLU A 387 6.63 -4.09 18.99
N ASP A 388 7.23 -2.92 19.28
CA ASP A 388 8.35 -2.35 18.53
C ASP A 388 9.66 -3.13 18.73
N LYS A 389 9.75 -3.98 19.77
CA LYS A 389 10.98 -4.71 20.12
C LYS A 389 11.29 -5.91 19.22
N LYS A 390 10.44 -6.21 18.24
CA LYS A 390 10.63 -7.35 17.32
C LYS A 390 11.87 -7.16 16.45
N TYR A 391 12.64 -8.24 16.28
CA TYR A 391 13.83 -8.24 15.44
C TYR A 391 13.48 -8.28 13.94
N ASP A 392 14.15 -7.45 13.16
CA ASP A 392 14.14 -7.56 11.70
C ASP A 392 15.07 -8.72 11.29
N LYS A 393 14.46 -9.85 10.89
CA LYS A 393 15.18 -11.07 10.51
C LYS A 393 16.14 -10.81 9.33
N ASN A 394 15.76 -9.93 8.41
CA ASN A 394 16.53 -9.65 7.21
C ASN A 394 17.87 -8.97 7.54
N LEU A 395 17.86 -8.01 8.47
CA LEU A 395 19.10 -7.36 8.89
C LEU A 395 20.04 -8.32 9.62
N ILE A 396 19.50 -9.22 10.45
CA ILE A 396 20.32 -10.22 11.14
C ILE A 396 20.97 -11.16 10.13
N GLU A 397 20.24 -11.62 9.13
CA GLU A 397 20.75 -12.50 8.09
C GLU A 397 21.88 -11.84 7.28
N VAL A 398 21.72 -10.56 6.92
CA VAL A 398 22.71 -9.84 6.11
C VAL A 398 23.96 -9.46 6.93
N PHE A 399 23.79 -8.96 8.15
CA PHE A 399 24.90 -8.35 8.89
C PHE A 399 25.42 -9.16 10.07
N GLY A 400 24.63 -10.11 10.58
CA GLY A 400 24.89 -10.83 11.82
C GLY A 400 24.52 -10.03 13.08
N LYS A 401 24.22 -10.74 14.18
CA LYS A 401 23.84 -10.12 15.46
C LYS A 401 24.97 -9.26 16.05
N ASP A 402 26.22 -9.71 15.96
CA ASP A 402 27.36 -9.01 16.57
C ASP A 402 27.59 -7.63 15.94
N PHE A 403 27.47 -7.54 14.63
CA PHE A 403 27.56 -6.26 13.92
C PHE A 403 26.44 -5.31 14.37
N LEU A 404 25.19 -5.78 14.40
CA LEU A 404 24.04 -4.97 14.83
C LEU A 404 24.16 -4.57 16.31
N ASN A 405 24.67 -5.43 17.18
CA ASN A 405 24.96 -5.13 18.58
C ASN A 405 26.02 -4.01 18.69
N SER A 406 27.05 -4.03 17.85
CA SER A 406 28.06 -2.97 17.83
C SER A 406 27.45 -1.60 17.48
N ILE A 407 26.49 -1.56 16.55
CA ILE A 407 25.75 -0.36 16.17
C ILE A 407 24.83 0.09 17.32
N SER A 408 24.11 -0.85 17.95
CA SER A 408 23.25 -0.57 19.12
C SER A 408 24.04 0.08 20.25
N ILE A 409 25.20 -0.48 20.62
CA ILE A 409 26.08 0.09 21.66
C ILE A 409 26.47 1.53 21.32
N LYS A 410 26.80 1.82 20.06
CA LYS A 410 27.12 3.19 19.61
C LYS A 410 25.90 4.12 19.71
N LEU A 411 24.72 3.67 19.27
CA LEU A 411 23.47 4.43 19.40
C LEU A 411 23.15 4.74 20.86
N GLN A 412 23.25 3.76 21.75
CA GLN A 412 23.00 3.94 23.19
C GLN A 412 23.99 4.91 23.84
N LYS A 413 25.26 4.91 23.40
CA LYS A 413 26.26 5.88 23.85
C LYS A 413 25.91 7.31 23.42
N ILE A 414 25.47 7.50 22.17
CA ILE A 414 25.01 8.79 21.67
C ILE A 414 23.76 9.23 22.43
N HIS A 415 22.79 8.35 22.60
CA HIS A 415 21.54 8.61 23.32
C HIS A 415 21.80 9.01 24.78
N THR A 416 22.67 8.29 25.48
CA THR A 416 23.07 8.61 26.86
C THR A 416 23.71 9.99 26.93
N THR A 417 24.60 10.31 25.99
CA THR A 417 25.22 11.65 25.89
C THR A 417 24.18 12.74 25.62
N ALA A 418 23.23 12.48 24.72
CA ALA A 418 22.13 13.38 24.40
C ALA A 418 21.20 13.60 25.60
N LYS A 419 20.91 12.54 26.37
CA LYS A 419 20.12 12.61 27.61
C LYS A 419 20.74 13.58 28.62
N TYR A 420 22.05 13.55 28.81
CA TYR A 420 22.74 14.51 29.68
C TYR A 420 22.67 15.96 29.20
N ARG A 421 22.34 16.20 27.92
CA ARG A 421 22.13 17.53 27.35
C ARG A 421 20.66 17.96 27.31
N GLY A 422 19.74 17.11 27.81
CA GLY A 422 18.29 17.33 27.71
C GLY A 422 17.66 16.88 26.37
N ASP A 423 18.46 16.34 25.45
CA ASP A 423 18.03 15.93 24.10
C ASP A 423 17.61 14.44 24.03
N GLY A 424 17.71 13.70 25.13
CA GLY A 424 17.49 12.24 25.15
C GLY A 424 16.08 11.79 24.74
N GLU A 425 15.08 12.65 24.92
CA GLU A 425 13.71 12.38 24.46
C GLU A 425 13.57 12.52 22.93
N PHE A 426 14.51 13.18 22.23
CA PHE A 426 14.44 13.32 20.78
C PHE A 426 14.63 12.00 20.02
N PHE A 427 15.33 11.01 20.59
CA PHE A 427 15.43 9.68 19.98
C PHE A 427 14.08 8.96 19.97
N LYS A 428 13.36 9.00 21.10
CA LYS A 428 12.00 8.46 21.20
C LYS A 428 11.05 9.21 20.28
N LYS A 429 11.13 10.54 20.24
CA LYS A 429 10.32 11.35 19.30
C LYS A 429 10.63 11.02 17.83
N LEU A 430 11.89 10.82 17.46
CA LEU A 430 12.23 10.40 16.10
C LEU A 430 11.65 9.01 15.78
N SER A 431 11.73 8.08 16.73
CA SER A 431 11.08 6.76 16.62
C SER A 431 9.57 6.88 16.43
N HIS A 432 8.91 7.73 17.23
CA HIS A 432 7.49 8.08 17.10
C HIS A 432 7.15 8.55 15.69
N ILE A 433 7.87 9.57 15.21
CA ILE A 433 7.67 10.17 13.89
C ILE A 433 7.86 9.11 12.81
N ALA A 434 8.91 8.28 12.90
CA ALA A 434 9.17 7.22 11.93
C ALA A 434 8.01 6.21 11.83
N LYS A 435 7.43 5.81 12.97
CA LYS A 435 6.26 4.93 13.01
C LYS A 435 5.02 5.61 12.46
N LYS A 436 4.74 6.84 12.94
CA LYS A 436 3.56 7.61 12.55
C LYS A 436 3.52 7.89 11.05
N ILE A 437 4.63 8.36 10.48
CA ILE A 437 4.74 8.62 9.04
C ILE A 437 4.59 7.35 8.21
N ARG A 438 5.15 6.22 8.65
CA ARG A 438 4.95 4.93 7.99
C ARG A 438 3.48 4.49 8.02
N HIS A 439 2.82 4.64 9.16
CA HIS A 439 1.41 4.29 9.29
C HIS A 439 0.53 5.18 8.39
N LEU A 440 0.77 6.50 8.39
CA LEU A 440 0.11 7.44 7.48
C LEU A 440 0.32 7.06 6.01
N ARG A 441 1.56 6.76 5.62
CA ARG A 441 1.89 6.31 4.26
C ARG A 441 1.05 5.08 3.87
N ASN A 442 1.09 4.03 4.70
CA ASN A 442 0.38 2.79 4.40
C ASN A 442 -1.14 3.02 4.32
N ASN A 443 -1.72 3.75 5.27
CA ASN A 443 -3.14 4.08 5.29
C ASN A 443 -3.56 4.85 4.03
N MET A 444 -2.77 5.85 3.62
CA MET A 444 -3.07 6.64 2.43
C MET A 444 -2.90 5.82 1.14
N SER A 445 -1.85 5.01 1.02
CA SER A 445 -1.61 4.15 -0.15
C SER A 445 -2.72 3.10 -0.34
N HIS A 446 -3.20 2.51 0.75
CA HIS A 446 -4.29 1.52 0.71
C HIS A 446 -5.69 2.15 0.74
N GLY A 447 -5.80 3.48 0.83
CA GLY A 447 -7.08 4.17 0.94
C GLY A 447 -7.83 3.92 2.26
N ASN A 448 -7.17 3.35 3.27
CA ASN A 448 -7.74 3.08 4.58
C ASN A 448 -7.65 4.33 5.46
N MET A 449 -8.55 5.29 5.25
CA MET A 449 -8.58 6.55 5.99
C MET A 449 -9.63 6.50 7.11
N GLN A 450 -9.24 5.95 8.27
CA GLN A 450 -10.06 5.97 9.49
C GLN A 450 -10.14 7.38 10.12
N GLN A 451 -9.14 8.22 9.85
CA GLN A 451 -9.07 9.60 10.35
C GLN A 451 -9.51 10.58 9.27
N SER A 452 -10.12 11.69 9.69
CA SER A 452 -10.46 12.78 8.77
C SER A 452 -9.20 13.42 8.16
N LEU A 453 -9.32 13.96 6.94
CA LEU A 453 -8.21 14.62 6.24
C LEU A 453 -7.61 15.79 7.04
N SER A 454 -8.42 16.57 7.76
CA SER A 454 -7.94 17.71 8.56
C SER A 454 -7.03 17.24 9.71
N HIS A 455 -7.41 16.15 10.38
CA HIS A 455 -6.58 15.52 11.41
C HIS A 455 -5.26 15.00 10.82
N ILE A 456 -5.31 14.30 9.68
CA ILE A 456 -4.11 13.82 8.97
C ILE A 456 -3.17 14.97 8.62
N LEU A 457 -3.68 16.07 8.06
CA LEU A 457 -2.89 17.25 7.69
C LEU A 457 -2.22 17.90 8.89
N LYS A 458 -2.95 18.05 10.00
CA LYS A 458 -2.41 18.62 11.24
C LYS A 458 -1.30 17.74 11.81
N ASP A 459 -1.57 16.44 11.89
CA ASP A 459 -0.65 15.45 12.44
C ASP A 459 0.63 15.32 11.60
N TYR A 460 0.49 15.36 10.28
CA TYR A 460 1.60 15.35 9.35
C TYR A 460 2.42 16.64 9.41
N SER A 461 1.78 17.81 9.42
CA SER A 461 2.46 19.11 9.55
C SER A 461 3.27 19.22 10.85
N ASN A 462 2.73 18.70 11.97
CA ASN A 462 3.46 18.63 13.23
C ASN A 462 4.69 17.71 13.10
N SER A 463 4.53 16.55 12.47
CA SER A 463 5.62 15.59 12.26
C SER A 463 6.74 16.17 11.37
N LEU A 464 6.39 16.95 10.34
CA LEU A 464 7.36 17.68 9.51
C LEU A 464 8.21 18.64 10.34
N LYS A 465 7.56 19.50 11.14
CA LYS A 465 8.24 20.50 12.00
C LYS A 465 9.12 19.85 13.05
N GLU A 466 8.62 18.78 13.70
CA GLU A 466 9.40 18.05 14.69
C GLU A 466 10.61 17.35 14.06
N TYR A 467 10.43 16.74 12.88
CA TYR A 467 11.53 16.13 12.16
C TYR A 467 12.59 17.17 11.75
N GLU A 468 12.17 18.32 11.22
CA GLU A 468 13.09 19.41 10.88
C GLU A 468 13.95 19.82 12.08
N PHE A 469 13.29 20.06 13.21
CA PHE A 469 13.95 20.46 14.44
C PHE A 469 14.94 19.39 14.93
N ILE A 470 14.50 18.13 15.00
CA ILE A 470 15.31 17.02 15.54
C ILE A 470 16.49 16.67 14.62
N CYS A 471 16.24 16.53 13.32
CA CYS A 471 17.19 15.94 12.39
C CYS A 471 18.03 17.00 11.67
N LEU A 472 17.43 18.14 11.27
CA LEU A 472 18.14 19.15 10.49
C LEU A 472 18.79 20.21 11.36
N GLN A 473 18.09 20.68 12.39
CA GLN A 473 18.57 21.75 13.27
C GLN A 473 19.44 21.19 14.40
N LYS A 474 18.95 20.18 15.13
CA LYS A 474 19.67 19.56 16.26
C LYS A 474 20.70 18.51 15.84
N ASP A 475 20.48 17.82 14.72
CA ASP A 475 21.35 16.73 14.24
C ASP A 475 21.68 15.74 15.37
N ILE A 476 20.64 15.17 16.00
CA ILE A 476 20.79 14.34 17.20
C ILE A 476 21.66 13.09 17.00
N LEU A 477 21.83 12.64 15.76
CA LEU A 477 22.72 11.52 15.39
C LEU A 477 24.12 11.97 14.95
N GLN A 478 24.36 13.29 14.94
CA GLN A 478 25.66 13.94 14.70
C GLN A 478 26.25 13.64 13.32
N ILE A 479 25.41 13.48 12.29
CA ILE A 479 25.86 13.12 10.95
C ILE A 479 26.81 14.16 10.37
N LYS A 480 26.55 15.46 10.58
CA LYS A 480 27.39 16.55 10.06
C LYS A 480 28.77 16.58 10.72
N LYS A 481 28.84 16.17 11.99
CA LYS A 481 30.10 16.08 12.73
C LYS A 481 30.92 14.87 12.30
N ASN A 482 30.25 13.76 12.03
CA ASN A 482 30.89 12.51 11.67
C ASN A 482 31.35 12.50 10.21
N SER A 483 30.59 13.11 9.30
CA SER A 483 30.95 13.21 7.88
C SER A 483 32.21 14.04 7.61
N LYS A 484 32.48 15.05 8.45
CA LYS A 484 33.74 15.82 8.41
C LYS A 484 34.97 15.03 8.84
N LYS A 485 34.81 13.95 9.59
CA LYS A 485 35.92 13.11 10.06
C LYS A 485 36.23 11.95 9.10
N SER A 486 35.30 11.61 8.22
CA SER A 486 35.41 10.48 7.29
C SER A 486 36.00 10.87 5.92
N ASN A 487 36.07 12.16 5.59
CA ASN A 487 36.85 12.65 4.45
C ASN A 487 38.25 13.04 4.94
N PRO A 488 39.32 12.29 4.58
CA PRO A 488 40.69 12.67 4.88
C PRO A 488 41.13 13.96 4.17
#